data_AF-A0AAV5T586-F1
#
_entry.id   AF-A0AAV5T586-F1
#
_cell.length_a   1.000
_cell.length_b   1.000
_cell.length_c   1.000
_cell.angle_alpha   90.00
_cell.angle_beta   90.00
_cell.angle_gamma   90.00
#
_symmetry.space_group_name_H-M   'P 1'
#
loop_
_entity.id
_entity.type
_entity.pdbx_description
1 polymer ?
#
loop_
_entity_poly.entity_id
_entity_poly.type
_entity_poly.pdbx_seq_one_letter_code
_entity_poly.pdbx_strand_id
1 'polypeptide(L)'
;LQKLSCHFHSFDMKLLRFLLGAVTVASAIFFSKKQEKEEILHKLPFLSNCSKEVIREFLSITKNKTLMKKDKEERMREWAEARGNSTLVSRTNYIKDMEFKMEVAIKILKLVTVELPEMLHKFHEAREDM
;
A
#
# COMPACT_ATOMS: atom_id res chain seq x y z
N LEU A 1 30.50 29.83 -36.82
CA LEU A 1 30.57 29.63 -35.35
C LEU A 1 29.47 28.64 -34.97
N GLN A 2 29.85 27.62 -34.19
CA GLN A 2 28.99 26.70 -33.45
C GLN A 2 28.14 25.68 -34.24
N LYS A 3 28.83 24.58 -34.58
CA LYS A 3 28.28 23.22 -34.43
C LYS A 3 27.77 23.05 -32.99
N LEU A 4 26.47 23.15 -32.77
CA LEU A 4 25.81 22.45 -31.65
C LEU A 4 25.13 21.23 -32.26
N SER A 5 25.99 20.22 -32.38
CA SER A 5 25.67 18.86 -32.82
C SER A 5 24.51 18.30 -32.01
N CYS A 6 23.48 17.87 -32.73
CA CYS A 6 22.61 16.73 -32.47
C CYS A 6 22.92 15.95 -31.19
N HIS A 7 22.09 16.07 -30.16
CA HIS A 7 21.99 15.08 -29.09
C HIS A 7 20.74 15.25 -28.21
N PHE A 8 19.56 15.37 -28.80
CA PHE A 8 18.31 15.19 -28.04
C PHE A 8 17.35 14.28 -28.80
N HIS A 9 17.91 13.18 -29.28
CA HIS A 9 17.13 12.04 -29.76
C HIS A 9 16.69 11.24 -28.54
N SER A 10 15.38 11.05 -28.42
CA SER A 10 14.71 10.34 -27.32
C SER A 10 14.77 11.08 -25.97
N PHE A 11 13.64 11.69 -25.60
CA PHE A 11 13.24 11.62 -24.20
C PHE A 11 13.07 10.11 -23.94
N ASP A 12 14.14 9.53 -23.40
CA ASP A 12 14.47 8.12 -23.59
C ASP A 12 13.34 7.28 -22.99
N MET A 13 12.66 6.46 -23.80
CA MET A 13 11.71 5.46 -23.32
C MET A 13 12.35 4.56 -22.25
N LYS A 14 13.69 4.51 -22.18
CA LYS A 14 14.43 3.93 -21.06
C LYS A 14 14.22 4.66 -19.74
N LEU A 15 14.12 5.99 -19.69
CA LEU A 15 13.84 6.75 -18.47
C LEU A 15 12.42 6.47 -17.96
N LEU A 16 11.43 6.43 -18.87
CA LEU A 16 10.06 6.05 -18.51
C LEU A 16 9.98 4.59 -18.03
N ARG A 17 10.64 3.66 -18.73
CA ARG A 17 10.76 2.26 -18.30
C ARG A 17 11.55 2.10 -17.00
N PHE A 18 12.52 2.98 -16.74
CA PHE A 18 13.30 3.00 -15.50
C PHE A 18 12.46 3.51 -14.34
N LEU A 19 11.66 4.56 -14.53
CA LEU A 19 10.72 5.05 -13.53
C LEU A 19 9.58 4.04 -13.27
N LEU A 20 9.02 3.45 -14.33
CA LEU A 20 8.03 2.38 -14.21
C LEU A 20 8.64 1.14 -13.52
N GLY A 21 9.88 0.79 -13.86
CA GLY A 21 10.66 -0.26 -13.22
C GLY A 21 10.92 0.04 -11.75
N ALA A 22 11.30 1.27 -11.41
CA ALA A 22 11.52 1.70 -10.03
C ALA A 22 10.23 1.67 -9.21
N VAL A 23 9.09 2.09 -9.77
CA VAL A 23 7.78 2.00 -9.13
C VAL A 23 7.34 0.55 -8.96
N THR A 24 7.60 -0.31 -9.96
CA THR A 24 7.28 -1.75 -9.89
C THR A 24 8.16 -2.46 -8.87
N VAL A 25 9.45 -2.12 -8.78
CA VAL A 25 10.39 -2.63 -7.79
C VAL A 25 10.06 -2.10 -6.39
N ALA A 26 9.69 -0.82 -6.24
CA ALA A 26 9.24 -0.27 -4.96
C ALA A 26 7.94 -0.93 -4.49
N SER A 27 7.00 -1.17 -5.42
CA SER A 27 5.78 -1.93 -5.15
C SER A 27 6.10 -3.37 -4.78
N ALA A 28 6.98 -4.03 -5.54
CA ALA A 28 7.42 -5.39 -5.24
C ALA A 28 8.16 -5.47 -3.91
N ILE A 29 8.99 -4.50 -3.52
CA ILE A 29 9.65 -4.45 -2.20
C ILE A 29 8.60 -4.23 -1.10
N PHE A 30 7.63 -3.34 -1.32
CA PHE A 30 6.51 -3.12 -0.41
C PHE A 30 5.63 -4.38 -0.24
N PHE A 31 5.40 -5.14 -1.31
CA PHE A 31 4.63 -6.39 -1.30
C PHE A 31 5.46 -7.62 -0.89
N SER A 32 6.77 -7.67 -1.14
CA SER A 32 7.68 -8.75 -0.74
C SER A 32 8.02 -8.67 0.75
N LYS A 33 8.00 -7.48 1.37
CA LYS A 33 7.99 -7.35 2.84
C LYS A 33 6.76 -7.96 3.51
N LYS A 34 5.76 -8.40 2.74
CA LYS A 34 4.56 -9.10 3.23
C LYS A 34 4.77 -10.61 3.41
N GLN A 35 5.96 -11.14 3.13
CA GLN A 35 6.28 -12.58 3.17
C GLN A 35 7.10 -13.06 4.38
N GLU A 36 7.24 -12.29 5.45
CA GLU A 36 7.71 -12.82 6.75
C GLU A 36 6.50 -13.32 7.57
N LYS A 37 6.27 -14.63 7.50
CA LYS A 37 5.11 -15.30 8.10
C LYS A 37 5.25 -15.62 9.60
N GLU A 38 6.34 -15.22 10.27
CA GLU A 38 6.58 -15.56 11.68
C GLU A 38 6.68 -14.38 12.65
N GLU A 39 6.79 -13.13 12.16
CA GLU A 39 6.96 -11.93 13.01
C GLU A 39 5.70 -11.04 13.15
N ILE A 40 4.53 -11.53 12.71
CA ILE A 40 3.30 -10.73 12.63
C ILE A 40 2.82 -10.25 14.02
N LEU A 41 3.22 -10.93 15.10
CA LEU A 41 2.89 -10.56 16.46
C LEU A 41 3.47 -9.21 16.89
N HIS A 42 4.69 -8.89 16.44
CA HIS A 42 5.39 -7.66 16.82
C HIS A 42 4.96 -6.42 16.01
N LYS A 43 4.12 -6.59 14.97
CA LYS A 43 3.75 -5.50 14.03
C LYS A 43 2.36 -4.92 14.26
N LEU A 44 1.57 -5.43 15.21
CA LEU A 44 0.26 -4.89 15.55
C LEU A 44 0.36 -4.08 16.86
N PRO A 45 0.33 -2.74 16.81
CA PRO A 45 0.54 -1.90 17.99
C PRO A 45 -0.43 -2.21 19.13
N PHE A 46 -1.66 -2.57 18.79
CA PHE A 46 -2.71 -2.93 19.75
C PHE A 46 -2.55 -4.32 20.39
N LEU A 47 -1.56 -5.13 19.95
CA LEU A 47 -1.23 -6.43 20.56
C LEU A 47 0.10 -6.41 21.32
N SER A 48 0.85 -5.31 21.28
CA SER A 48 2.21 -5.20 21.82
C SER A 48 2.33 -5.57 23.31
N ASN A 49 1.29 -5.27 24.10
CA ASN A 49 1.23 -5.55 25.53
C ASN A 49 0.23 -6.67 25.89
N CYS A 50 -0.25 -7.43 24.90
CA CYS A 50 -1.22 -8.50 25.13
C CYS A 50 -0.52 -9.81 25.52
N SER A 51 -1.20 -10.64 26.34
CA SER A 51 -0.71 -11.99 26.65
C SER A 51 -0.78 -12.90 25.42
N LYS A 52 -0.05 -14.03 25.46
CA LYS A 52 -0.05 -15.02 24.38
C LYS A 52 -1.44 -15.60 24.12
N GLU A 53 -2.26 -15.74 25.15
CA GLU A 53 -3.64 -16.22 25.08
C GLU A 53 -4.52 -15.23 24.32
N VAL A 54 -4.43 -13.94 24.67
CA VAL A 54 -5.15 -12.87 23.98
C VAL A 54 -4.81 -12.82 22.49
N ILE A 55 -3.52 -12.99 22.18
CA ILE A 55 -3.06 -13.00 20.80
C ILE A 55 -3.55 -14.26 20.07
N ARG A 56 -3.58 -15.42 20.72
CA ARG A 56 -4.12 -16.65 20.15
C ARG A 56 -5.60 -16.50 19.79
N GLU A 57 -6.38 -15.84 20.64
CA GLU A 57 -7.78 -15.52 20.35
C GLU A 57 -7.92 -14.54 19.17
N PHE A 58 -7.10 -13.50 19.11
CA PHE A 58 -7.07 -12.61 17.95
C PHE A 58 -6.77 -13.38 16.65
N LEU A 59 -5.80 -14.29 16.69
CA LEU A 59 -5.43 -15.12 15.54
C LEU A 59 -6.54 -16.12 15.18
N SER A 60 -7.25 -16.66 16.17
CA SER A 60 -8.34 -17.62 15.92
C SER A 60 -9.51 -16.96 15.19
N ILE A 61 -9.80 -15.68 15.45
CA ILE A 61 -10.83 -14.91 14.74
C ILE A 61 -10.34 -14.51 13.33
N THR A 62 -9.13 -13.93 13.23
CA THR A 62 -8.62 -13.41 11.94
C THR A 62 -8.33 -14.50 10.92
N LYS A 63 -7.73 -15.62 11.34
CA LYS A 63 -7.34 -16.73 10.45
C LYS A 63 -8.47 -17.74 10.22
N ASN A 64 -9.63 -17.54 10.84
CA ASN A 64 -10.77 -18.41 10.64
C ASN A 64 -11.21 -18.37 9.17
N LYS A 65 -11.17 -19.49 8.45
CA LYS A 65 -11.59 -19.53 7.03
C LYS A 65 -13.09 -19.75 6.85
N THR A 66 -13.80 -20.18 7.89
CA THR A 66 -15.24 -20.47 7.85
C THR A 66 -16.10 -19.25 8.19
N LEU A 67 -15.54 -18.26 8.90
CA LEU A 67 -16.26 -17.02 9.19
C LEU A 67 -16.33 -16.10 7.97
N MET A 68 -17.51 -15.56 7.71
CA MET A 68 -17.70 -14.48 6.74
C MET A 68 -17.02 -13.20 7.22
N LYS A 69 -16.74 -12.30 6.27
CA LYS A 69 -16.08 -11.01 6.58
C LYS A 69 -16.82 -10.22 7.66
N LYS A 70 -18.15 -10.13 7.56
CA LYS A 70 -18.99 -9.43 8.54
C LYS A 70 -18.89 -10.05 9.94
N ASP A 71 -19.00 -11.36 10.04
CA ASP A 71 -18.90 -12.08 11.32
C ASP A 71 -17.52 -11.94 11.96
N LYS A 72 -16.46 -11.89 11.15
CA LYS A 72 -15.11 -11.61 11.65
C LYS A 72 -15.01 -10.20 12.23
N GLU A 73 -15.58 -9.21 11.57
CA GLU A 73 -15.56 -7.83 12.03
C GLU A 73 -16.34 -7.66 13.34
N GLU A 74 -17.49 -8.32 13.46
CA GLU A 74 -18.30 -8.35 14.66
C GLU A 74 -17.55 -9.02 15.83
N ARG A 75 -17.10 -10.26 15.65
CA ARG A 75 -16.34 -10.98 16.69
C ARG A 75 -15.05 -10.27 17.09
N MET A 76 -14.40 -9.59 16.16
CA MET A 76 -13.19 -8.83 16.46
C MET A 76 -13.50 -7.54 17.24
N ARG A 77 -14.67 -6.94 17.03
CA ARG A 77 -15.15 -5.81 17.82
C ARG A 77 -15.43 -6.24 19.25
N GLU A 78 -16.22 -7.31 19.41
CA GLU A 78 -16.52 -7.92 20.72
C GLU A 78 -15.23 -8.29 21.47
N TRP A 79 -14.27 -8.91 20.77
CA TRP A 79 -12.95 -9.26 21.32
C TRP A 79 -12.21 -8.04 21.86
N ALA A 80 -12.27 -6.90 21.15
CA ALA A 80 -11.58 -5.67 21.54
C ALA A 80 -12.31 -4.93 22.69
N GLU A 81 -13.65 -4.92 22.65
CA GLU A 81 -14.50 -4.34 23.70
C GLU A 81 -14.32 -5.06 25.04
N ALA A 82 -14.28 -6.40 25.03
CA ALA A 82 -14.04 -7.22 26.22
C ALA A 82 -12.70 -6.96 26.91
N ARG A 83 -11.76 -6.30 26.22
CA ARG A 83 -10.41 -5.96 26.70
C ARG A 83 -10.24 -4.49 27.06
N GLY A 84 -11.35 -3.75 27.08
CA GLY A 84 -11.40 -2.36 27.47
C GLY A 84 -11.19 -1.37 26.32
N ASN A 85 -11.62 -0.14 26.57
CA ASN A 85 -11.67 0.94 25.58
C ASN A 85 -10.30 1.26 24.96
N SER A 86 -9.19 1.06 25.69
CA SER A 86 -7.84 1.31 25.15
C SER A 86 -7.50 0.39 23.98
N THR A 87 -7.81 -0.91 24.09
CA THR A 87 -7.59 -1.90 23.03
C THR A 87 -8.48 -1.61 21.83
N LEU A 88 -9.75 -1.28 22.07
CA LEU A 88 -10.71 -0.91 21.03
C LEU A 88 -10.27 0.35 20.26
N VAL A 89 -9.86 1.41 20.96
CA VAL A 89 -9.38 2.65 20.35
C VAL A 89 -8.10 2.41 19.55
N SER A 90 -7.12 1.70 20.12
CA SER A 90 -5.86 1.40 19.45
C SER A 90 -6.08 0.60 18.16
N ARG A 91 -6.95 -0.43 18.21
CA ARG A 91 -7.34 -1.19 17.02
C ARG A 91 -8.05 -0.32 15.98
N THR A 92 -9.00 0.49 16.40
CA THR A 92 -9.77 1.36 15.50
C THR A 92 -8.86 2.36 14.79
N ASN A 93 -7.92 2.97 15.52
CA ASN A 93 -6.94 3.90 14.95
C ASN A 93 -6.01 3.20 13.95
N TYR A 94 -5.57 1.97 14.26
CA TYR A 94 -4.78 1.17 13.34
C TYR A 94 -5.52 0.88 12.02
N ILE A 95 -6.82 0.55 12.08
CA ILE A 95 -7.61 0.31 10.87
C ILE A 95 -7.72 1.59 10.03
N LYS A 96 -8.03 2.73 10.65
CA LYS A 96 -8.12 4.03 9.96
C LYS A 96 -6.81 4.42 9.28
N ASP A 97 -5.68 4.22 9.95
CA ASP A 97 -4.35 4.49 9.39
C ASP A 97 -4.06 3.60 8.17
N MET A 98 -4.44 2.32 8.23
CA MET A 98 -4.29 1.39 7.10
C MET A 98 -5.20 1.75 5.92
N GLU A 99 -6.44 2.17 6.19
CA GLU A 99 -7.38 2.64 5.16
C GLU A 99 -6.84 3.91 4.48
N PHE A 100 -6.36 4.88 5.26
CA PHE A 100 -5.76 6.10 4.74
C PHE A 100 -4.54 5.81 3.86
N LYS A 101 -3.62 4.95 4.32
CA LYS A 101 -2.45 4.52 3.54
C LYS A 101 -2.84 3.84 2.24
N MET A 102 -3.89 3.02 2.26
CA MET A 102 -4.39 2.35 1.06
C MET A 102 -5.02 3.34 0.08
N GLU A 103 -5.78 4.32 0.57
CA GLU A 103 -6.35 5.39 -0.26
C GLU A 103 -5.24 6.21 -0.95
N VAL A 104 -4.20 6.59 -0.21
CA VAL A 104 -3.04 7.31 -0.75
C VAL A 104 -2.33 6.46 -1.81
N ALA A 105 -2.12 5.16 -1.55
CA ALA A 105 -1.50 4.26 -2.51
C ALA A 105 -2.31 4.14 -3.81
N ILE A 106 -3.65 4.07 -3.72
CA ILE A 106 -4.53 4.03 -4.90
C ILE A 106 -4.44 5.35 -5.69
N LYS A 107 -4.42 6.51 -5.01
CA LYS A 107 -4.26 7.81 -5.66
C LYS A 107 -2.94 7.92 -6.42
N ILE A 108 -1.83 7.52 -5.79
CA ILE A 108 -0.50 7.51 -6.43
C ILE A 108 -0.50 6.58 -7.64
N LEU A 109 -1.07 5.38 -7.49
CA LEU A 109 -1.14 4.42 -8.59
C LEU A 109 -1.90 5.02 -9.79
N LYS A 110 -3.07 5.63 -9.55
CA LYS A 110 -3.85 6.28 -10.61
C LYS A 110 -3.07 7.41 -11.30
N LEU A 111 -2.39 8.26 -10.54
CA LEU A 111 -1.57 9.33 -11.07
C LEU A 111 -0.47 8.78 -12.00
N VAL A 112 0.21 7.72 -11.58
CA VAL A 112 1.34 7.13 -12.33
C VAL A 112 0.88 6.31 -13.54
N THR A 113 -0.23 5.57 -13.44
CA THR A 113 -0.64 4.63 -14.51
C THR A 113 -1.62 5.22 -15.51
N VAL A 114 -2.34 6.29 -15.16
CA VAL A 114 -3.37 6.89 -16.03
C VAL A 114 -2.96 8.32 -16.39
N GLU A 115 -2.82 9.19 -15.39
CA GLU A 115 -2.71 10.64 -15.63
C GLU A 115 -1.35 11.02 -16.23
N LEU A 116 -0.27 10.40 -15.77
CA LEU A 116 1.07 10.68 -16.28
C LEU A 116 1.25 10.25 -17.76
N PRO A 117 0.83 9.04 -18.20
CA PRO A 117 0.81 8.69 -19.62
C PRO A 117 -0.03 9.62 -20.49
N GLU A 118 -1.22 10.01 -20.03
CA GLU A 118 -2.08 10.94 -20.79
C GLU A 118 -1.44 12.32 -20.95
N MET A 119 -0.81 12.86 -19.89
CA MET A 119 -0.07 14.11 -19.97
C MET A 119 1.13 14.02 -20.93
N LEU A 120 1.87 12.91 -20.89
CA LEU A 120 2.97 12.67 -21.81
C LEU A 120 2.49 12.56 -23.27
N HIS A 121 1.34 11.93 -23.49
CA HIS A 121 0.74 11.82 -24.82
C HIS A 121 0.35 13.20 -25.37
N LYS A 122 -0.38 14.01 -24.60
CA LYS A 122 -0.76 15.38 -24.98
C LYS A 122 0.46 16.28 -25.22
N PHE A 123 1.49 16.14 -24.40
CA PHE A 123 2.74 16.87 -24.60
C PHE A 123 3.44 16.47 -25.89
N HIS A 124 3.38 15.19 -26.27
CA HIS A 124 3.94 14.71 -27.54
C HIS A 124 3.15 15.27 -28.73
N GLU A 125 1.82 15.19 -28.71
CA GLU A 125 0.94 15.73 -29.76
C GLU A 125 1.18 17.23 -29.99
N ALA A 126 1.13 18.03 -28.91
CA ALA A 126 1.33 19.49 -29.01
C ALA A 126 2.73 19.89 -29.52
N ARG A 127 3.71 18.98 -29.47
CA ARG A 127 5.08 19.22 -29.96
C ARG A 127 5.25 18.82 -31.42
N GLU A 128 4.51 17.83 -31.92
CA GLU A 128 4.56 17.45 -33.34
C GLU A 128 3.76 18.43 -34.23
N ASP A 129 2.83 19.19 -33.64
CA ASP A 129 2.08 20.26 -34.32
C ASP A 129 2.86 21.60 -34.45
N MET A 130 4.07 21.70 -33.87
CA MET A 130 4.96 22.88 -33.91
C MET A 130 6.16 22.67 -34.83
#